data_AF-A0A9X2W4X0-F1
#
_entry.id   AF-A0A9X2W4X0-F1
#
_cell.length_a   1.000
_cell.length_b   1.000
_cell.length_c   1.000
_cell.angle_alpha   90.00
_cell.angle_beta   90.00
_cell.angle_gamma   90.00
#
_symmetry.space_group_name_H-M   'P 1'
#
loop_
_entity.id
_entity.type
_entity.pdbx_description
1 polymer ?
#
loop_
_entity_poly.entity_id
_entity_poly.type
_entity_poly.pdbx_seq_one_letter_code
_entity_poly.pdbx_strand_id
1 'polypeptide(L)'
;EQQQQNLLEQNQRQRDELDRSAELPRFTSPEPASPASGPCFTITRITLDGATLLSESQSGRLTAPWINQCLDISRLAELTRAVSDWYIHKGYITSRAFITEQDLSGGELHISVLEG
;
A
#
# COMPACT_ATOMS: atom_id res chain seq x y z
N GLU A 1 -40.21 29.46 4.26
CA GLU A 1 -40.25 28.00 4.05
C GLU A 1 -39.41 27.55 2.86
N GLN A 2 -39.61 28.09 1.65
CA GLN A 2 -38.82 27.75 0.45
C GLN A 2 -37.28 27.76 0.65
N GLN A 3 -36.77 28.77 1.37
CA GLN A 3 -35.33 28.94 1.60
C GLN A 3 -34.74 27.87 2.52
N GLN A 4 -35.53 27.36 3.46
CA GLN A 4 -35.12 26.26 4.35
C GLN A 4 -35.07 24.94 3.57
N GLN A 5 -36.00 24.75 2.63
CA GLN A 5 -36.07 23.56 1.78
C GLN A 5 -34.86 23.46 0.85
N ASN A 6 -34.48 24.58 0.19
CA ASN A 6 -33.30 24.62 -0.66
C ASN A 6 -32.00 24.32 0.10
N LEU A 7 -31.88 24.78 1.36
CA LEU A 7 -30.69 24.53 2.18
C LEU A 7 -30.55 23.04 2.53
N LEU A 8 -31.66 22.36 2.81
CA LEU A 8 -31.71 20.93 3.10
C LEU A 8 -31.33 20.11 1.86
N GLU A 9 -31.84 20.47 0.68
CA GLU A 9 -31.49 19.81 -0.58
C GLU A 9 -30.00 19.97 -0.94
N GLN A 10 -29.44 21.17 -0.73
CA GLN A 10 -28.00 21.40 -0.93
C GLN A 10 -27.15 20.56 0.02
N ASN A 11 -27.55 20.47 1.30
CA ASN A 11 -26.81 19.68 2.27
C ASN A 11 -26.87 18.17 1.95
N GLN A 12 -28.02 17.67 1.48
CA GLN A 12 -28.15 16.28 1.03
C GLN A 12 -27.24 15.98 -0.17
N ARG A 13 -27.26 16.82 -1.22
CA ARG A 13 -26.39 16.63 -2.38
C ARG A 13 -24.92 16.64 -2.01
N GLN A 14 -24.51 17.53 -1.11
CA GLN A 14 -23.14 17.58 -0.63
C GLN A 14 -22.74 16.29 0.11
N ARG A 15 -23.64 15.70 0.90
CA ARG A 15 -23.40 14.41 1.58
C ARG A 15 -23.28 13.26 0.58
N ASP A 16 -24.18 13.20 -0.40
CA ASP A 16 -24.19 12.14 -1.41
C ASP A 16 -22.92 12.17 -2.29
N GLU A 17 -22.41 13.37 -2.60
CA GLU A 17 -21.14 13.54 -3.33
C GLU A 17 -19.93 13.07 -2.52
N LEU A 18 -19.91 13.36 -1.21
CA LEU A 18 -18.85 12.90 -0.32
C LEU A 18 -18.85 11.38 -0.18
N ASP A 19 -20.02 10.75 0.01
CA ASP A 19 -20.14 9.29 0.11
C ASP A 19 -19.65 8.58 -1.17
N ARG A 20 -20.00 9.11 -2.35
CA ARG A 20 -19.50 8.58 -3.64
C ARG A 20 -17.99 8.67 -3.81
N SER A 21 -17.36 9.68 -3.21
CA SER A 21 -15.91 9.90 -3.32
C SER A 21 -15.09 9.12 -2.28
N ALA A 22 -15.72 8.72 -1.16
CA ALA A 22 -15.02 8.25 0.03
C ALA A 22 -14.92 6.72 0.17
N GLU A 23 -15.36 5.94 -0.82
CA GLU A 23 -15.15 4.48 -0.83
C GLU A 23 -13.71 4.14 -1.25
N LEU A 24 -12.75 4.58 -0.43
CA LEU A 24 -11.41 4.02 -0.45
C LEU A 24 -11.45 2.63 0.20
N PRO A 25 -10.71 1.63 -0.31
CA PRO A 25 -10.60 0.33 0.33
C PRO A 25 -10.19 0.49 1.79
N ARG A 26 -10.95 -0.13 2.71
CA ARG A 26 -10.60 -0.13 4.12
C ARG A 26 -9.33 -0.92 4.35
N PHE A 27 -8.40 -0.31 5.06
CA PHE A 27 -7.16 -0.90 5.51
C PHE A 27 -7.43 -1.97 6.55
N THR A 28 -6.96 -3.19 6.29
CA THR A 28 -6.65 -4.13 7.36
C THR A 28 -5.25 -3.79 7.86
N SER A 29 -5.15 -3.32 9.10
CA SER A 29 -3.84 -3.24 9.79
C SER A 29 -3.14 -4.59 9.70
N PRO A 30 -1.79 -4.63 9.60
CA PRO A 30 -1.06 -5.89 9.65
C PRO A 30 -1.41 -6.59 10.97
N GLU A 31 -2.04 -7.76 10.85
CA GLU A 31 -2.31 -8.62 11.99
C GLU A 31 -0.96 -9.05 12.60
N PRO A 32 -0.85 -9.21 13.93
CA PRO A 32 0.39 -9.66 14.55
C PRO A 32 0.92 -10.94 13.87
N ALA A 33 2.24 -10.97 13.72
CA ALA A 33 3.00 -12.03 13.06
C ALA A 33 2.45 -13.43 13.41
N SER A 34 1.82 -14.09 12.44
CA SER A 34 1.69 -15.54 12.52
C SER A 34 3.10 -16.14 12.49
N PRO A 35 3.43 -17.13 13.33
CA PRO A 35 4.75 -17.75 13.31
C PRO A 35 4.99 -18.32 11.90
N ALA A 36 6.13 -17.95 11.32
CA ALA A 36 6.51 -18.31 9.96
C ALA A 36 6.41 -19.83 9.77
N SER A 37 5.51 -20.26 8.89
CA SER A 37 5.29 -21.67 8.58
C SER A 37 5.98 -21.97 7.25
N GLY A 38 7.32 -21.92 7.24
CA GLY A 38 8.12 -22.15 6.03
C GLY A 38 9.52 -21.53 6.07
N PRO A 39 10.35 -21.77 5.05
CA PRO A 39 11.62 -21.07 4.89
C PRO A 39 11.39 -19.56 4.73
N CYS A 40 12.20 -18.76 5.41
CA CYS A 40 12.17 -17.31 5.32
C CYS A 40 13.55 -16.77 4.91
N PHE A 41 13.55 -15.56 4.34
CA PHE A 41 14.74 -14.86 3.88
C PHE A 41 14.98 -13.64 4.76
N THR A 42 16.21 -13.45 5.23
CA THR A 42 16.56 -12.23 5.98
C THR A 42 16.78 -11.10 5.01
N ILE A 43 15.90 -10.09 5.04
CA ILE A 43 15.97 -8.96 4.11
C ILE A 43 16.74 -7.81 4.76
N THR A 44 17.84 -7.38 4.14
CA THR A 44 18.70 -6.30 4.62
C THR A 44 18.53 -5.03 3.79
N ARG A 45 18.11 -5.14 2.54
CA ARG A 45 17.83 -4.01 1.65
C ARG A 45 16.57 -4.27 0.82
N ILE A 46 15.75 -3.24 0.65
CA ILE A 46 14.58 -3.27 -0.23
C ILE A 46 14.72 -2.13 -1.24
N THR A 47 14.60 -2.46 -2.52
CA THR A 47 14.61 -1.52 -3.64
C THR A 47 13.24 -1.55 -4.32
N LEU A 48 12.67 -0.37 -4.57
CA LEU A 48 11.41 -0.23 -5.29
C LEU A 48 11.69 0.26 -6.71
N ASP A 49 11.67 -0.68 -7.67
CA ASP A 49 11.99 -0.42 -9.07
C ASP A 49 10.76 0.12 -9.80
N GLY A 50 10.93 1.18 -10.61
CA GLY A 50 9.81 1.81 -11.33
C GLY A 50 8.90 2.71 -10.49
N ALA A 51 9.23 2.94 -9.22
CA ALA A 51 8.49 3.79 -8.29
C ALA A 51 8.90 5.28 -8.42
N THR A 52 8.52 5.95 -9.51
CA THR A 52 8.93 7.35 -9.78
C THR A 52 8.16 8.39 -8.97
N LEU A 53 6.94 8.07 -8.53
CA LEU A 53 6.07 8.94 -7.72
C LEU A 53 6.36 8.84 -6.22
N LEU A 54 7.14 7.83 -5.82
CA LEU A 54 7.53 7.57 -4.43
C LEU A 54 8.91 8.15 -4.16
N SER A 55 8.99 9.21 -3.35
CA SER A 55 10.30 9.75 -2.96
C SER A 55 11.10 8.74 -2.12
N GLU A 56 12.43 8.85 -2.14
CA GLU A 56 13.32 7.99 -1.35
C GLU A 56 12.97 8.00 0.14
N SER A 57 12.61 9.16 0.69
CA SER A 57 12.20 9.29 2.09
C SER A 57 10.89 8.56 2.41
N GLN A 58 9.95 8.49 1.46
CA GLN A 58 8.69 7.79 1.61
C GLN A 58 8.89 6.28 1.46
N SER A 59 9.69 5.88 0.46
CA SER A 59 10.15 4.50 0.29
C SER A 59 10.79 3.97 1.57
N GLY A 60 11.78 4.69 2.12
CA GLY A 60 12.46 4.28 3.35
C GLY A 60 11.52 4.13 4.54
N ARG A 61 10.55 5.04 4.73
CA ARG A 61 9.56 4.90 5.82
C ARG A 61 8.61 3.72 5.61
N LEU A 62 8.21 3.48 4.37
CA LEU A 62 7.31 2.39 4.00
C LEU A 62 7.98 1.02 4.18
N THR A 63 9.26 0.91 3.84
CA THR A 63 10.01 -0.36 3.87
C THR A 63 10.73 -0.60 5.19
N ALA A 64 10.98 0.43 6.02
CA ALA A 64 11.69 0.31 7.29
C ALA A 64 11.19 -0.80 8.22
N PRO A 65 9.87 -1.07 8.37
CA PRO A 65 9.41 -2.15 9.24
C PRO A 65 9.86 -3.54 8.79
N TRP A 66 10.28 -3.71 7.54
CA TRP A 66 10.56 -5.02 6.93
C TRP A 66 12.06 -5.32 6.84
N ILE A 67 12.91 -4.31 7.08
CA ILE A 67 14.37 -4.42 7.05
C ILE A 67 14.89 -5.13 8.30
N ASN A 68 15.91 -5.97 8.12
CA ASN A 68 16.52 -6.86 9.10
C ASN A 68 15.53 -7.85 9.74
N GLN A 69 14.47 -8.21 9.01
CA GLN A 69 13.51 -9.23 9.42
C GLN A 69 13.62 -10.48 8.54
N CYS A 70 13.27 -11.63 9.10
CA CYS A 70 13.08 -12.85 8.31
C CYS A 70 11.67 -12.84 7.73
N LEU A 71 11.57 -12.66 6.41
CA LEU A 71 10.30 -12.60 5.71
C LEU A 71 10.06 -13.94 5.01
N ASP A 72 8.94 -14.58 5.34
CA ASP A 72 8.40 -15.68 4.55
C ASP A 72 7.58 -15.16 3.36
N ILE A 73 7.04 -16.08 2.55
CA ILE A 73 6.25 -15.73 1.37
C ILE A 73 5.04 -14.86 1.74
N SER A 74 4.38 -15.13 2.86
CA SER A 74 3.23 -14.36 3.32
C SER A 74 3.62 -12.93 3.65
N ARG A 75 4.73 -12.73 4.36
CA ARG A 75 5.28 -11.41 4.68
C ARG A 75 5.73 -10.64 3.43
N LEU A 76 6.35 -11.31 2.46
CA LEU A 76 6.71 -10.69 1.19
C LEU A 76 5.47 -10.20 0.42
N ALA A 77 4.38 -10.98 0.45
CA ALA A 77 3.11 -10.58 -0.14
C ALA A 77 2.47 -9.40 0.62
N GLU A 78 2.55 -9.37 1.95
CA GLU A 78 2.10 -8.22 2.76
C GLU A 78 2.87 -6.94 2.42
N LEU A 79 4.20 -7.02 2.33
CA LEU A 79 5.05 -5.89 1.93
C LEU A 79 4.67 -5.38 0.52
N THR A 80 4.50 -6.29 -0.44
CA THR A 80 4.08 -5.94 -1.81
C THR A 80 2.72 -5.24 -1.83
N ARG A 81 1.78 -5.71 -1.01
CA ARG A 81 0.46 -5.09 -0.85
C ARG A 81 0.57 -3.70 -0.23
N ALA A 82 1.36 -3.54 0.83
CA ALA A 82 1.58 -2.25 1.47
C ALA A 82 2.16 -1.21 0.50
N VAL A 83 3.03 -1.62 -0.43
CA VAL A 83 3.52 -0.74 -1.50
C VAL A 83 2.40 -0.34 -2.44
N SER A 84 1.61 -1.30 -2.94
CA SER A 84 0.46 -1.01 -3.83
C SER A 84 -0.55 -0.08 -3.14
N ASP A 85 -0.84 -0.33 -1.87
CA ASP A 85 -1.80 0.45 -1.10
C ASP A 85 -1.34 1.88 -0.86
N TRP A 86 -0.03 2.12 -0.76
CA TRP A 86 0.52 3.48 -0.71
C TRP A 86 0.11 4.28 -1.96
N TYR A 87 0.17 3.67 -3.15
CA TYR A 87 -0.25 4.30 -4.39
C TYR A 87 -1.75 4.58 -4.44
N ILE A 88 -2.56 3.59 -4.05
CA ILE A 88 -4.02 3.72 -4.00
C ILE A 88 -4.43 4.87 -3.08
N HIS A 89 -3.80 4.98 -1.91
CA HIS A 89 -4.01 6.09 -0.98
C HIS A 89 -3.70 7.48 -1.54
N LYS A 90 -2.79 7.54 -2.50
CA LYS A 90 -2.40 8.79 -3.17
C LYS A 90 -3.23 9.08 -4.41
N GLY A 91 -4.20 8.22 -4.74
CA GLY A 91 -5.09 8.37 -5.88
C GLY A 91 -4.63 7.63 -7.14
N TYR A 92 -3.50 6.91 -7.09
CA TYR A 92 -2.98 6.14 -8.22
C TYR A 92 -3.57 4.72 -8.23
N ILE A 93 -4.88 4.61 -8.41
CA ILE A 93 -5.67 3.39 -8.20
C ILE A 93 -5.29 2.26 -9.18
N THR A 94 -4.76 2.61 -10.36
CA THR A 94 -4.31 1.69 -11.41
C THR A 94 -2.90 1.14 -11.17
N SER A 95 -2.15 1.71 -10.22
CA SER A 95 -0.77 1.32 -9.92
C SER A 95 -0.71 0.03 -9.10
N ARG A 96 0.33 -0.77 -9.30
CA ARG A 96 0.54 -2.03 -8.57
C ARG A 96 2.02 -2.35 -8.36
N ALA A 97 2.32 -2.97 -7.23
CA ALA A 97 3.63 -3.55 -6.95
C ALA A 97 3.61 -5.08 -7.12
N PHE A 98 4.73 -5.66 -7.52
CA PHE A 98 4.92 -7.10 -7.69
C PHE A 98 6.39 -7.50 -7.51
N ILE A 99 6.62 -8.76 -7.18
CA ILE A 99 7.96 -9.36 -7.04
C ILE A 99 8.17 -10.30 -8.22
N THR A 100 9.30 -10.18 -8.90
CA THR A 100 9.77 -11.14 -9.92
C THR A 100 10.69 -12.18 -9.29
N GLU A 101 10.90 -13.29 -10.01
CA GLU A 101 11.88 -14.30 -9.62
C GLU A 101 13.27 -13.67 -9.44
N GLN A 102 13.89 -13.90 -8.27
CA GLN A 102 15.18 -13.34 -7.88
C GLN A 102 15.82 -14.20 -6.79
N ASP A 103 17.13 -14.06 -6.61
CA ASP A 103 17.86 -14.69 -5.50
C ASP A 103 17.88 -13.77 -4.28
N LEU A 104 17.32 -14.23 -3.17
CA LEU A 104 17.27 -13.52 -1.89
C LEU A 104 18.35 -13.95 -0.90
N SER A 105 19.29 -14.82 -1.32
CA SER A 105 20.39 -15.30 -0.47
C SER A 105 21.27 -14.17 0.10
N GLY A 106 21.41 -13.07 -0.65
CA GLY A 106 22.13 -11.87 -0.22
C GLY A 106 21.31 -10.89 0.63
N GLY A 107 20.02 -11.16 0.84
CA GLY A 107 19.11 -10.29 1.60
C GLY A 107 18.69 -9.02 0.86
N GLU A 108 18.92 -8.94 -0.44
CA GLU A 108 18.49 -7.82 -1.29
C GLU A 108 17.17 -8.18 -1.97
N LEU A 109 16.10 -7.44 -1.67
CA LEU A 109 14.78 -7.62 -2.26
C LEU A 109 14.48 -6.48 -3.23
N HIS A 110 14.15 -6.85 -4.46
CA HIS A 110 13.64 -5.96 -5.49
C HIS A 110 12.13 -6.12 -5.65
N ILE A 111 11.40 -5.01 -5.54
CA ILE A 111 9.95 -4.95 -5.78
C ILE A 111 9.73 -4.02 -6.96
N SER A 112 9.17 -4.57 -8.04
CA SER A 112 8.81 -3.79 -9.21
C SER A 112 7.46 -3.11 -9.00
N VAL A 113 7.34 -1.86 -9.44
CA VAL A 113 6.11 -1.09 -9.42
C VAL A 113 5.75 -0.71 -10.86
N LEU A 114 4.52 -1.01 -11.25
CA LEU A 114 3.91 -0.48 -12.45
C LEU A 114 2.99 0.67 -12.05
N GLU A 115 3.44 1.89 -12.30
CA GLU A 115 2.65 3.11 -12.13
C GLU A 115 1.72 3.30 -13.34
N GLY A 116 0.55 3.89 -13.12
CA GLY A 116 -0.44 4.12 -14.19
C GLY A 116 -1.49 5.15 -13.84
#